data_AF-A0A1I2E9C9-F1
#
_entry.id   AF-A0A1I2E9C9-F1
#
_cell.length_a   1.000
_cell.length_b   1.000
_cell.length_c   1.000
_cell.angle_alpha   90.00
_cell.angle_beta   90.00
_cell.angle_gamma   90.00
#
_symmetry.space_group_name_H-M   'P 1'
#
loop_
_entity.id
_entity.type
_entity.pdbx_description
1 polymer ?
#
loop_
_entity_poly.entity_id
_entity_poly.type
_entity_poly.pdbx_seq_one_letter_code
_entity_poly.pdbx_strand_id
1 'polypeptide(L)' 'MKEAKIIEQTLIPVALIAGNIALSHFIYLLAKGDYNSPLWATVICIIALTIGILRGNKYLLIGGTGFYSIVLLVAICL' A
#
# COMPACT_ATOMS: atom_id res chain seq x y z
N MET A 1 -0.77 17.40 19.49
CA MET A 1 -2.20 17.32 19.09
C MET A 1 -2.45 17.48 17.59
N LYS A 2 -1.70 18.34 16.86
CA LYS A 2 -1.89 18.55 15.41
C LYS A 2 -1.43 17.36 14.54
N GLU A 3 -0.30 16.74 14.87
CA GLU A 3 0.22 15.58 14.11
C GLU A 3 -0.65 14.33 14.24
N ALA A 4 -1.14 14.01 15.43
CA ALA A 4 -2.06 12.87 15.64
C ALA A 4 -3.34 13.03 14.78
N LYS A 5 -3.87 14.25 14.70
CA LYS A 5 -5.03 14.57 13.86
C LYS A 5 -4.76 14.38 12.36
N ILE A 6 -3.57 14.70 11.88
CA ILE A 6 -3.15 14.49 10.48
C ILE A 6 -3.00 12.99 10.18
N ILE A 7 -2.44 12.22 11.12
CA ILE A 7 -2.27 10.78 10.99
C ILE A 7 -3.65 10.11 10.88
N GLU A 8 -4.54 10.36 11.83
CA GLU A 8 -5.84 9.70 11.88
C GLU A 8 -6.83 10.17 10.80
N GLN A 9 -6.91 11.47 10.52
CA GLN A 9 -7.94 12.00 9.62
C GLN A 9 -7.52 12.03 8.15
N THR A 10 -6.23 11.90 7.83
CA THR A 10 -5.75 12.02 6.45
C THR A 10 -4.92 10.81 6.03
N LEU A 11 -3.92 10.44 6.82
CA LEU A 11 -2.96 9.41 6.46
C LEU A 11 -3.52 7.98 6.55
N ILE A 12 -4.31 7.68 7.58
CA ILE A 12 -5.03 6.41 7.71
C ILE A 12 -6.02 6.21 6.54
N PRO A 13 -6.95 7.15 6.24
CA PRO A 13 -7.87 6.96 5.12
C PRO A 13 -7.15 6.85 3.76
N VAL A 14 -6.08 7.62 3.53
CA VAL A 14 -5.26 7.47 2.30
C VAL A 14 -4.60 6.09 2.24
N ALA A 15 -4.04 5.61 3.34
CA ALA A 15 -3.43 4.28 3.40
C ALA A 15 -4.46 3.16 3.23
N LEU A 16 -5.70 3.32 3.70
CA LEU A 16 -6.80 2.40 3.45
C LEU A 16 -7.20 2.37 1.97
N ILE A 17 -7.29 3.52 1.31
CA ILE A 17 -7.56 3.59 -0.13
C ILE A 17 -6.44 2.89 -0.91
N ALA A 18 -5.18 3.22 -0.61
CA ALA A 18 -4.02 2.58 -1.22
C ALA A 18 -4.00 1.07 -0.96
N GLY A 19 -4.33 0.64 0.26
CA GLY A 19 -4.43 -0.76 0.64
C GLY A 19 -5.51 -1.52 -0.15
N ASN A 20 -6.68 -0.91 -0.36
CA ASN A 20 -7.75 -1.51 -1.17
C ASN A 20 -7.37 -1.65 -2.64
N ILE A 21 -6.66 -0.67 -3.21
CA ILE A 21 -6.15 -0.75 -4.58
C ILE A 21 -5.08 -1.85 -4.67
N ALA A 22 -4.16 -1.90 -3.71
CA ALA A 22 -3.14 -2.95 -3.61
C ALA A 22 -3.75 -4.35 -3.52
N LEU A 23 -4.79 -4.52 -2.72
CA LEU A 23 -5.52 -5.78 -2.60
C LEU A 23 -6.22 -6.18 -3.91
N SER A 24 -6.86 -5.22 -4.58
CA SER A 24 -7.51 -5.46 -5.88
C SER A 24 -6.49 -5.88 -6.94
N HIS A 25 -5.33 -5.22 -6.97
CA HIS A 25 -4.24 -5.58 -7.87
C HIS A 25 -3.66 -6.97 -7.55
N PHE A 26 -3.52 -7.32 -6.28
CA PHE A 26 -3.09 -8.65 -5.86
C PHE A 26 -4.08 -9.74 -6.33
N ILE A 27 -5.39 -9.52 -6.17
CA ILE A 27 -6.42 -10.45 -6.66
C ILE A 27 -6.35 -10.58 -8.18
N TYR A 28 -6.12 -9.48 -8.90
CA TYR A 28 -5.94 -9.51 -10.35
C TYR A 28 -4.72 -10.34 -10.77
N LEU A 29 -3.56 -10.16 -10.12
CA LEU A 29 -2.35 -10.95 -10.42
C LEU A 29 -2.54 -12.43 -10.12
N LEU A 30 -3.23 -12.77 -9.03
CA LEU A 30 -3.62 -14.14 -8.72
C LEU A 30 -4.53 -14.74 -9.79
N ALA A 31 -5.56 -14.00 -10.21
CA ALA A 31 -6.49 -14.45 -11.25
C ALA A 31 -5.81 -14.62 -12.61
N LYS A 32 -4.80 -13.80 -12.92
CA LYS A 32 -3.97 -13.91 -14.12
C LYS A 32 -2.96 -15.07 -14.03
N GLY A 33 -2.71 -15.62 -12.84
CA GLY A 33 -1.69 -16.63 -12.61
C GLY A 33 -0.26 -16.08 -12.65
N ASP A 34 -0.08 -14.78 -12.43
CA ASP A 34 1.20 -14.08 -12.53
C ASP A 34 1.86 -13.97 -11.15
N TYR A 35 2.60 -15.01 -10.75
CA TYR A 35 3.22 -15.15 -9.42
C TYR A 35 4.62 -14.54 -9.32
N ASN A 36 4.94 -13.61 -10.22
CA ASN A 36 6.26 -13.00 -10.31
C ASN A 36 6.48 -11.90 -9.25
N SER A 37 7.60 -11.19 -9.36
CA SER A 37 7.97 -10.02 -8.54
C SER A 37 6.84 -9.02 -8.24
N PRO A 38 5.94 -8.64 -9.18
CA PRO A 38 4.84 -7.71 -8.87
C PRO A 38 3.88 -8.25 -7.80
N LEU A 39 3.60 -9.56 -7.78
CA LEU A 39 2.71 -10.15 -6.79
C LEU A 39 3.31 -10.04 -5.38
N TRP A 40 4.57 -10.42 -5.21
CA TRP A 40 5.27 -10.29 -3.92
C TRP A 40 5.40 -8.83 -3.46
N ALA A 41 5.64 -7.92 -4.39
CA ALA A 41 5.68 -6.49 -4.09
C ALA A 41 4.33 -5.95 -3.59
N THR A 42 3.21 -6.40 -4.17
CA THR A 42 1.87 -6.03 -3.68
C THR A 42 1.59 -6.59 -2.28
N VAL A 43 2.02 -7.81 -1.96
CA VAL A 43 1.87 -8.41 -0.62
C VAL A 43 2.65 -7.61 0.43
N ILE A 44 3.93 -7.31 0.15
CA ILE A 44 4.77 -6.52 1.07
C ILE A 44 4.16 -5.15 1.32
N CYS A 45 3.59 -4.53 0.29
CA CYS A 45 2.91 -3.26 0.41
C CYS A 45 1.69 -3.32 1.34
N ILE A 46 0.82 -4.34 1.18
CA ILE A 46 -0.36 -4.52 2.02
C ILE A 46 0.05 -4.71 3.49
N ILE A 47 1.09 -5.50 3.74
CA ILE A 47 1.62 -5.72 5.11
C ILE A 47 2.15 -4.41 5.69
N ALA A 48 2.96 -3.65 4.94
CA ALA A 48 3.53 -2.38 5.40
C ALA A 48 2.44 -1.34 5.72
N LEU A 49 1.42 -1.22 4.87
CA LEU A 49 0.27 -0.33 5.10
C LEU A 49 -0.53 -0.77 6.34
N THR A 50 -0.79 -2.08 6.48
CA THR A 50 -1.53 -2.62 7.63
C THR A 50 -0.79 -2.36 8.95
N ILE A 51 0.52 -2.64 9.01
CA ILE A 51 1.34 -2.36 10.18
C ILE A 51 1.40 -0.85 10.46
N GLY A 52 1.50 -0.03 9.41
CA GLY A 52 1.47 1.43 9.51
C GLY A 52 0.19 1.96 10.12
N ILE A 53 -0.97 1.40 9.74
CA ILE A 53 -2.29 1.75 10.29
C ILE A 53 -2.36 1.31 11.76
N LEU A 54 -2.04 0.05 12.07
CA LEU A 54 -2.11 -0.49 13.43
C LEU A 54 -1.22 0.26 14.43
N ARG A 55 -0.02 0.69 13.99
CA ARG A 55 0.92 1.45 14.82
C ARG A 55 0.72 2.96 14.76
N GLY A 56 -0.22 3.46 13.96
CA GLY A 56 -0.39 4.90 13.71
C GLY A 56 0.91 5.58 13.25
N ASN A 57 1.80 4.84 12.56
CA ASN A 57 3.14 5.33 12.24
C ASN A 57 3.16 6.00 10.86
N LYS A 58 3.30 7.33 10.85
CA LYS A 58 3.35 8.15 9.63
C LYS A 58 4.37 7.68 8.60
N TYR A 59 5.55 7.21 9.04
CA TYR A 59 6.63 6.82 8.13
C TYR A 59 6.31 5.50 7.42
N LEU A 60 5.66 4.56 8.10
CA LEU A 60 5.20 3.31 7.50
C LEU A 60 4.03 3.53 6.54
N LEU A 61 3.13 4.45 6.87
CA LEU A 61 2.00 4.81 5.99
C LEU A 61 2.48 5.48 4.69
N ILE A 62 3.36 6.48 4.80
CA ILE A 62 3.94 7.15 3.63
C ILE A 62 4.83 6.18 2.84
N GLY A 63 5.67 5.41 3.53
CA GLY A 63 6.56 4.43 2.90
C GLY A 63 5.80 3.35 2.15
N GLY A 64 4.75 2.77 2.75
CA GLY A 64 3.91 1.77 2.10
C GLY A 64 3.19 2.33 0.88
N THR A 65 2.59 3.52 0.99
CA THR A 65 1.88 4.16 -0.11
C THR A 65 2.82 4.56 -1.26
N GLY A 66 3.99 5.09 -0.93
CA GLY A 66 5.02 5.45 -1.90
C GLY A 66 5.62 4.22 -2.60
N PHE A 67 5.94 3.17 -1.85
CA PHE A 67 6.42 1.91 -2.41
C PHE A 67 5.40 1.30 -3.37
N TYR A 68 4.11 1.29 -3.01
CA TYR A 68 3.05 0.85 -3.90
C TYR A 68 3.03 1.62 -5.22
N SER A 69 3.13 2.95 -5.12
CA SER A 69 3.06 3.84 -6.27
C SER A 69 4.22 3.59 -7.25
N ILE A 70 5.42 3.31 -6.72
CA ILE A 70 6.59 2.92 -7.52
C ILE A 70 6.35 1.57 -8.20
N VAL A 71 5.87 0.56 -7.47
CA VAL A 71 5.56 -0.76 -8.04
C VAL A 71 4.55 -0.65 -9.17
N LEU A 72 3.54 0.21 -9.00
CA LEU A 72 2.50 0.45 -9.99
C LEU A 72 3.03 1.19 -11.21
N LEU A 73 3.89 2.20 -11.03
CA LEU A 73 4.59 2.88 -12.13
C LEU A 73 5.48 1.92 -12.92
N VAL A 74 6.24 1.07 -12.23
CA VAL A 74 7.08 0.06 -12.90
C VAL A 74 6.21 -0.94 -13.65
N ALA A 75 5.08 -1.37 -13.08
CA ALA A 75 4.18 -2.31 -13.74
C ALA A 75 3.42 -1.72 -14.93
N ILE A 76 3.23 -0.39 -15.01
CA ILE A 76 2.59 0.28 -16.16
C ILE A 76 3.61 0.60 -17.26
N CYS A 77 4.85 0.94 -16.90
CA CYS A 77 5.89 1.32 -17.87
C CYS A 77 6.61 0.15 -18.56
N LEU A 78 6.30 -1.09 -18.20
CA LEU A 78 6.98 -2.31 -18.64
C LEU A 78 6.00 -3.26 -19.33
#